data_AF-A0A3A4VLQ4-F1
#
_entry.id   AF-A0A3A4VLQ4-F1
#
_cell.length_a   1.000
_cell.length_b   1.000
_cell.length_c   1.000
_cell.angle_alpha   90.00
_cell.angle_beta   90.00
_cell.angle_gamma   90.00
#
_symmetry.space_group_name_H-M   'P 1'
#
loop_
_entity.id
_entity.type
_entity.pdbx_description
1 polymer ?
#
loop_
_entity_poly.entity_id
_entity_poly.type
_entity_poly.pdbx_seq_one_letter_code
_entity_poly.pdbx_strand_id
1 'polypeptide(L)'
;MAENTQAPGRPFTIPPPPEDTRTSLISNVLAVAGFIVVIIVVIWGLVNLASISRGWFGSFFGGSSQEETIEIAAPENADSGEVFRITWEHEPSSTGSYAFLYQCVSGLEFRTPTPMGTLGAIPCGAAYTVPSDSALTLTGLLSGTSSASVPLSIIFLPSATGTRAEGSASMTINRGAAIPTPTPTPTPTPTPTPTPTPTPQPTPTPAPRPATPADLSVYIMSVIPDAAGITTVTFSIANNGGTSSGTYYFTAELPTTQAYTYASPAQASLAPGSSIVNTLRFTQTRQGGGTFSVSVDPSNIVRESNEINNYASQFINTNVYNPYPYNYNNQNPYNNQYPYPNQYQQYPYSQYYPYAY
;
A
#
# COMPACT_ATOMS: atom_id res chain seq x y z
N MET A 1 72.09 -16.63 -77.12
CA MET A 1 72.93 -17.37 -76.15
C MET A 1 72.57 -16.82 -74.78
N ALA A 2 72.38 -17.66 -73.75
CA ALA A 2 71.97 -17.17 -72.43
C ALA A 2 73.21 -16.89 -71.57
N GLU A 3 73.24 -15.70 -70.95
CA GLU A 3 74.33 -15.26 -70.08
C GLU A 3 74.01 -15.61 -68.62
N ASN A 4 74.93 -16.30 -67.94
CA ASN A 4 74.69 -16.91 -66.64
C ASN A 4 75.51 -16.20 -65.56
N THR A 5 74.90 -15.24 -64.86
CA THR A 5 75.55 -14.44 -63.81
C THR A 5 75.67 -15.21 -62.50
N GLN A 6 76.84 -15.80 -62.26
CA GLN A 6 77.15 -16.53 -61.03
C GLN A 6 77.43 -15.59 -59.85
N ALA A 7 76.61 -15.67 -58.80
CA ALA A 7 76.74 -14.84 -57.61
C ALA A 7 77.88 -15.30 -56.65
N PRO A 8 78.51 -14.37 -55.90
CA PRO A 8 79.63 -14.69 -54.99
C PRO A 8 79.20 -15.41 -53.71
N GLY A 9 80.19 -15.99 -53.01
CA GLY A 9 80.00 -16.92 -51.89
C GLY A 9 79.44 -16.31 -50.58
N ARG A 10 78.87 -17.18 -49.74
CA ARG A 10 78.27 -16.82 -48.44
C ARG A 10 79.35 -16.64 -47.35
N PRO A 11 79.25 -15.61 -46.48
CA PRO A 11 80.02 -15.58 -45.24
C PRO A 11 79.50 -16.60 -44.22
N PHE A 12 80.37 -17.06 -43.31
CA PHE A 12 79.99 -17.92 -42.19
C PHE A 12 79.23 -17.14 -41.11
N THR A 13 78.09 -17.68 -40.66
CA THR A 13 77.36 -17.21 -39.48
C THR A 13 77.43 -18.25 -38.37
N ILE A 14 77.89 -17.86 -37.19
CA ILE A 14 77.93 -18.70 -35.99
C ILE A 14 76.48 -18.92 -35.48
N PRO A 15 76.05 -20.14 -35.14
CA PRO A 15 74.72 -20.37 -34.59
C PRO A 15 74.58 -19.79 -33.17
N PRO A 16 73.41 -19.25 -32.79
CA PRO A 16 73.16 -18.81 -31.42
C PRO A 16 73.09 -20.01 -30.45
N PRO A 17 73.30 -19.79 -29.14
CA PRO A 17 73.14 -20.84 -28.13
C PRO A 17 71.68 -21.30 -28.03
N PRO A 18 71.42 -22.55 -27.57
CA PRO A 18 70.07 -23.09 -27.47
C PRO A 18 69.25 -22.38 -26.36
N GLU A 19 68.00 -22.04 -26.66
CA GLU A 19 67.07 -21.48 -25.67
C GLU A 19 66.63 -22.54 -24.64
N ASP A 20 66.74 -22.20 -23.35
CA ASP A 20 66.45 -23.12 -22.25
C ASP A 20 64.93 -23.25 -22.01
N THR A 21 64.33 -24.18 -22.76
CA THR A 21 62.89 -24.37 -22.92
C THR A 21 62.15 -24.71 -21.61
N ARG A 22 62.89 -25.12 -20.56
CA ARG A 22 62.34 -25.45 -19.24
C ARG A 22 61.77 -24.22 -18.51
N THR A 23 62.37 -23.05 -18.71
CA THR A 23 61.95 -21.81 -18.06
C THR A 23 60.55 -21.36 -18.51
N SER A 24 60.25 -21.53 -19.80
CA SER A 24 58.95 -21.18 -20.40
C SER A 24 57.79 -22.02 -19.83
N LEU A 25 57.97 -23.34 -19.70
CA LEU A 25 56.95 -24.23 -19.17
C LEU A 25 56.58 -23.92 -17.71
N ILE A 26 57.59 -23.63 -16.86
CA ILE A 26 57.36 -23.28 -15.45
C ILE A 26 56.62 -21.93 -15.36
N SER A 27 57.02 -20.94 -16.17
CA SER A 27 56.34 -19.63 -16.25
C SER A 27 54.85 -19.78 -16.62
N ASN A 28 54.55 -20.57 -17.66
CA ASN A 28 53.18 -20.78 -18.12
C ASN A 28 52.32 -21.52 -17.09
N VAL A 29 52.86 -22.51 -16.38
CA VAL A 29 52.13 -23.21 -15.29
C VAL A 29 51.84 -22.27 -14.13
N LEU A 30 52.79 -21.42 -13.73
CA LEU A 30 52.58 -20.41 -12.68
C LEU A 30 51.56 -19.35 -13.09
N ALA A 31 51.58 -18.90 -14.35
CA ALA A 31 50.60 -17.95 -14.87
C ALA A 31 49.17 -18.52 -14.87
N VAL A 32 48.99 -19.77 -15.30
CA VAL A 32 47.68 -20.45 -15.27
C VAL A 32 47.20 -20.69 -13.83
N ALA A 33 48.09 -21.12 -12.92
CA ALA A 33 47.75 -21.29 -11.51
C ALA A 33 47.33 -19.96 -10.86
N GLY A 34 48.06 -18.87 -11.12
CA GLY A 34 47.71 -17.53 -10.63
C GLY A 34 46.35 -17.05 -11.16
N PHE A 35 46.08 -17.26 -12.45
CA PHE A 35 44.79 -16.89 -13.06
C PHE A 35 43.61 -17.67 -12.47
N ILE A 36 43.79 -18.97 -12.19
CA ILE A 36 42.78 -19.80 -11.51
C ILE A 36 42.52 -19.29 -10.08
N VAL A 37 43.56 -18.90 -9.33
CA VAL A 37 43.39 -18.31 -7.98
C VAL A 37 42.62 -16.99 -8.05
N VAL A 38 42.92 -16.12 -9.02
CA VAL A 38 42.16 -14.87 -9.24
C VAL A 38 40.69 -15.17 -9.56
N ILE A 39 40.40 -16.14 -10.43
CA ILE A 39 39.02 -16.56 -10.73
C ILE A 39 38.31 -17.08 -9.47
N ILE A 40 38.97 -17.90 -8.65
CA ILE A 40 38.38 -18.42 -7.41
C ILE A 40 38.07 -17.26 -6.43
N VAL A 41 38.98 -16.28 -6.28
CA VAL A 41 38.75 -15.10 -5.43
C VAL A 41 37.62 -14.23 -5.98
N VAL A 42 37.50 -14.05 -7.29
CA VAL A 42 36.40 -13.30 -7.92
C VAL A 42 35.06 -14.04 -7.77
N ILE A 43 35.01 -15.36 -7.99
CA ILE A 43 33.79 -16.16 -7.79
C ILE A 43 33.38 -16.16 -6.32
N TRP A 44 34.32 -16.34 -5.39
CA TRP A 44 34.05 -16.27 -3.95
C TRP A 44 33.56 -14.89 -3.53
N GLY A 45 34.18 -13.82 -4.06
CA GLY A 45 33.72 -12.44 -3.86
C GLY A 45 32.33 -12.17 -4.42
N LEU A 46 31.99 -12.68 -5.61
CA LEU A 46 30.66 -12.54 -6.21
C LEU A 46 29.59 -13.35 -5.47
N VAL A 47 29.90 -14.55 -5.00
CA VAL A 47 29.01 -15.36 -4.15
C VAL A 47 28.77 -14.66 -2.80
N ASN A 48 29.79 -14.03 -2.23
CA ASN A 48 29.65 -13.27 -0.97
C ASN A 48 29.01 -11.88 -1.16
N LEU A 49 29.05 -11.31 -2.37
CA LEU A 49 28.25 -10.13 -2.73
C LEU A 49 26.77 -10.50 -2.95
N ALA A 50 26.50 -11.68 -3.50
CA ALA A 50 25.13 -12.18 -3.67
C ALA A 50 24.42 -12.42 -2.31
N SER A 51 25.14 -12.81 -1.25
CA SER A 51 24.58 -12.91 0.11
C SER A 51 24.39 -11.55 0.81
N ILE A 52 25.28 -10.57 0.59
CA ILE A 52 25.21 -9.24 1.23
C ILE A 52 24.04 -8.38 0.70
N SER A 53 23.50 -8.70 -0.48
CA SER A 53 22.40 -7.98 -1.14
C SER A 53 21.06 -7.95 -0.37
N ARG A 54 20.92 -8.67 0.75
CA ARG A 54 19.66 -8.83 1.51
C ARG A 54 19.60 -8.15 2.88
N GLY A 55 20.58 -7.31 3.26
CA GLY A 55 20.50 -6.64 4.58
C GLY A 55 21.38 -5.42 4.86
N TRP A 56 22.40 -5.11 4.03
CA TRP A 56 23.44 -4.16 4.47
C TRP A 56 23.16 -2.67 4.20
N PHE A 57 22.29 -2.32 3.24
CA PHE A 57 22.07 -0.91 2.87
C PHE A 57 21.29 -0.08 3.92
N GLY A 58 20.72 -0.70 4.96
CA GLY A 58 20.03 0.01 6.03
C GLY A 58 20.96 0.69 7.05
N SER A 59 22.15 0.13 7.32
CA SER A 59 22.92 0.48 8.53
C SER A 59 23.84 1.70 8.43
N PHE A 60 23.80 2.46 7.32
CA PHE A 60 24.73 3.57 7.08
C PHE A 60 24.21 4.97 7.46
N PHE A 61 22.91 5.12 7.76
CA PHE A 61 22.29 6.42 8.03
C PHE A 61 21.54 6.52 9.37
N GLY A 62 22.16 5.96 10.41
CA GLY A 62 22.14 6.54 11.76
C GLY A 62 21.02 6.12 12.72
N GLY A 63 21.33 6.26 14.01
CA GLY A 63 20.36 6.15 15.12
C GLY A 63 20.22 4.75 15.72
N SER A 64 20.46 4.64 17.03
CA SER A 64 20.12 3.44 17.79
C SER A 64 18.64 3.48 18.20
N SER A 65 17.74 3.07 17.31
CA SER A 65 16.39 2.63 17.66
C SER A 65 16.39 1.12 17.93
N GLN A 66 15.37 0.62 18.65
CA GLN A 66 15.06 -0.81 18.58
C GLN A 66 14.57 -1.12 17.16
N GLU A 67 15.04 -2.19 16.55
CA GLU A 67 14.64 -2.58 15.20
C GLU A 67 13.20 -3.14 15.27
N GLU A 68 12.21 -2.36 14.81
CA GLU A 68 10.85 -2.87 14.60
C GLU A 68 10.87 -3.89 13.45
N THR A 69 10.47 -5.14 13.73
CA THR A 69 10.49 -6.25 12.76
C THR A 69 9.07 -6.70 12.41
N ILE A 70 8.86 -7.11 11.15
CA ILE A 70 7.61 -7.73 10.70
C ILE A 70 7.91 -9.07 10.07
N GLU A 71 7.39 -10.15 10.65
CA GLU A 71 7.43 -11.49 10.07
C GLU A 71 6.09 -11.79 9.37
N ILE A 72 6.14 -12.22 8.11
CA ILE A 72 4.94 -12.50 7.30
C ILE A 72 4.76 -14.01 7.14
N ALA A 73 3.66 -14.52 7.68
CA ALA A 73 3.18 -15.86 7.37
C ALA A 73 2.24 -15.80 6.16
N ALA A 74 2.74 -16.27 5.02
CA ALA A 74 1.99 -16.46 3.77
C ALA A 74 2.14 -17.92 3.30
N PRO A 75 1.14 -18.51 2.62
CA PRO A 75 1.28 -19.85 2.07
C PRO A 75 2.31 -19.88 0.94
N GLU A 76 3.23 -20.86 0.95
CA GLU A 76 4.26 -21.01 -0.09
C GLU A 76 3.67 -21.08 -1.51
N ASN A 77 2.50 -21.71 -1.62
CA ASN A 77 1.77 -21.95 -2.86
C ASN A 77 0.28 -21.66 -2.65
N ALA A 78 -0.38 -21.05 -3.64
CA ALA A 78 -1.84 -20.97 -3.72
C ALA A 78 -2.32 -21.11 -5.17
N ASP A 79 -3.54 -21.59 -5.37
CA ASP A 79 -4.13 -21.77 -6.70
C ASP A 79 -4.91 -20.53 -7.17
N SER A 80 -4.79 -20.22 -8.46
CA SER A 80 -5.45 -19.09 -9.10
C SER A 80 -6.97 -19.23 -9.09
N GLY A 81 -7.64 -18.29 -8.43
CA GLY A 81 -9.09 -18.26 -8.22
C GLY A 81 -9.50 -18.65 -6.79
N GLU A 82 -8.63 -19.33 -6.05
CA GLU A 82 -8.89 -19.72 -4.66
C GLU A 82 -8.62 -18.57 -3.67
N VAL A 83 -9.31 -18.64 -2.53
CA VAL A 83 -9.16 -17.67 -1.43
C VAL A 83 -8.11 -18.17 -0.45
N PHE A 84 -7.11 -17.35 -0.17
CA PHE A 84 -6.11 -17.59 0.87
C PHE A 84 -5.99 -16.39 1.81
N ARG A 85 -5.25 -16.56 2.90
CA ARG A 85 -5.01 -15.51 3.91
C ARG A 85 -3.53 -15.39 4.17
N ILE A 86 -3.04 -14.15 4.26
CA ILE A 86 -1.73 -13.83 4.81
C ILE A 86 -1.92 -13.21 6.19
N THR A 87 -0.95 -13.43 7.08
CA THR A 87 -0.88 -12.85 8.42
C THR A 87 0.52 -12.33 8.67
N TRP A 88 0.67 -11.42 9.62
CA TRP A 88 1.98 -10.97 10.07
C TRP A 88 2.02 -10.74 11.58
N GLU A 89 3.20 -10.86 12.15
CA GLU A 89 3.51 -10.47 13.52
C GLU A 89 4.47 -9.28 13.45
N HIS A 90 4.33 -8.33 14.39
CA HIS A 90 5.07 -7.07 14.41
C HIS A 90 5.54 -6.78 15.84
N GLU A 91 6.86 -6.77 16.04
CA GLU A 91 7.48 -6.53 17.35
C GLU A 91 8.48 -5.36 17.30
N PRO A 92 8.50 -4.49 18.32
CA PRO A 92 7.49 -4.32 19.36
C PRO A 92 6.16 -3.80 18.79
N SER A 93 5.03 -4.28 19.31
CA SER A 93 3.70 -3.89 18.80
C SER A 93 3.38 -2.42 19.08
N SER A 94 3.44 -1.60 18.03
CA SER A 94 3.23 -0.15 18.07
C SER A 94 1.97 0.29 17.29
N THR A 95 1.41 1.46 17.61
CA THR A 95 0.16 1.93 16.99
C THR A 95 0.41 2.57 15.61
N GLY A 96 -0.35 2.17 14.60
CA GLY A 96 -0.11 2.56 13.21
C GLY A 96 -1.12 1.98 12.24
N SER A 97 -0.73 1.83 10.99
CA SER A 97 -1.49 1.15 9.93
C SER A 97 -0.54 0.34 9.06
N TYR A 98 -1.01 -0.80 8.55
CA TYR A 98 -0.24 -1.63 7.64
C TYR A 98 -0.63 -1.33 6.19
N ALA A 99 0.32 -1.47 5.27
CA ALA A 99 0.07 -1.46 3.84
C ALA A 99 0.66 -2.70 3.18
N PHE A 100 -0.17 -3.41 2.43
CA PHE A 100 0.23 -4.54 1.60
C PHE A 100 0.74 -4.07 0.24
N LEU A 101 1.82 -4.67 -0.23
CA LEU A 101 2.44 -4.40 -1.53
C LEU A 101 2.81 -5.73 -2.17
N TYR A 102 2.68 -5.83 -3.50
CA TYR A 102 3.23 -6.94 -4.28
C TYR A 102 3.88 -6.43 -5.56
N GLN A 103 4.92 -7.12 -6.02
CA GLN A 103 5.59 -6.76 -7.27
C GLN A 103 4.72 -7.15 -8.48
N CYS A 104 4.73 -6.32 -9.53
CA CYS A 104 3.98 -6.57 -10.75
C CYS A 104 4.52 -7.79 -11.50
N VAL A 105 3.75 -8.87 -11.54
CA VAL A 105 4.02 -10.07 -12.36
C VAL A 105 3.03 -10.11 -13.52
N SER A 106 3.51 -10.38 -14.73
CA SER A 106 2.67 -10.36 -15.94
C SER A 106 1.51 -11.34 -15.84
N GLY A 107 0.28 -10.83 -16.00
CA GLY A 107 -0.94 -11.62 -15.96
C GLY A 107 -1.44 -11.99 -14.56
N LEU A 108 -0.81 -11.53 -13.48
CA LEU A 108 -1.25 -11.72 -12.09
C LEU A 108 -1.95 -10.46 -11.55
N GLU A 109 -3.17 -10.63 -11.02
CA GLU A 109 -3.88 -9.62 -10.24
C GLU A 109 -4.28 -10.21 -8.87
N PHE A 110 -4.04 -9.48 -7.78
CA PHE A 110 -4.63 -9.81 -6.47
C PHE A 110 -5.92 -9.03 -6.23
N ARG A 111 -6.90 -9.70 -5.59
CA ARG A 111 -8.14 -9.10 -5.11
C ARG A 111 -8.36 -9.40 -3.63
N THR A 112 -9.08 -8.52 -2.94
CA THR A 112 -9.49 -8.67 -1.53
C THR A 112 -10.99 -8.39 -1.38
N PRO A 113 -11.69 -9.04 -0.43
CA PRO A 113 -13.04 -8.64 -0.05
C PRO A 113 -13.07 -7.16 0.41
N THR A 114 -14.01 -6.39 -0.12
CA THR A 114 -14.34 -5.04 0.34
C THR A 114 -15.43 -5.09 1.43
N PRO A 115 -15.65 -4.01 2.20
CA PRO A 115 -16.75 -3.93 3.16
C PRO A 115 -18.16 -4.09 2.55
N MET A 116 -18.30 -4.00 1.22
CA MET A 116 -19.56 -4.24 0.50
C MET A 116 -19.72 -5.70 0.01
N GLY A 117 -18.81 -6.60 0.39
CA GLY A 117 -18.84 -8.01 0.01
C GLY A 117 -18.36 -8.33 -1.42
N THR A 118 -17.98 -7.33 -2.20
CA THR A 118 -17.41 -7.51 -3.55
C THR A 118 -15.88 -7.62 -3.49
N LEU A 119 -15.27 -8.34 -4.43
CA LEU A 119 -13.82 -8.44 -4.56
C LEU A 119 -13.25 -7.20 -5.28
N GLY A 120 -12.54 -6.34 -4.53
CA GLY A 120 -11.80 -5.19 -5.05
C GLY A 120 -10.40 -5.59 -5.51
N ALA A 121 -9.95 -5.03 -6.63
CA ALA A 121 -8.61 -5.27 -7.16
C ALA A 121 -7.54 -4.46 -6.43
N ILE A 122 -6.40 -5.08 -6.15
CA ILE A 122 -5.22 -4.46 -5.54
C ILE A 122 -4.23 -4.14 -6.67
N PRO A 123 -3.89 -2.86 -6.93
CA PRO A 123 -2.91 -2.49 -7.93
C PRO A 123 -1.51 -2.98 -7.54
N CYS A 124 -0.83 -3.69 -8.45
CA CYS A 124 0.56 -4.11 -8.23
C CYS A 124 1.50 -2.89 -8.18
N GLY A 125 2.60 -3.00 -7.44
CA GLY A 125 3.58 -1.92 -7.29
C GLY A 125 3.09 -0.70 -6.48
N ALA A 126 1.86 -0.72 -5.97
CA ALA A 126 1.29 0.33 -5.12
C ALA A 126 0.88 -0.21 -3.75
N ALA A 127 1.00 0.62 -2.73
CA ALA A 127 0.71 0.27 -1.35
C ALA A 127 -0.80 0.31 -1.07
N TYR A 128 -1.38 -0.82 -0.67
CA TYR A 128 -2.79 -0.96 -0.33
C TYR A 128 -2.95 -0.99 1.20
N THR A 129 -3.55 0.06 1.76
CA THR A 129 -3.79 0.17 3.21
C THR A 129 -4.73 -0.93 3.70
N VAL A 130 -4.26 -1.72 4.66
CA VAL A 130 -5.07 -2.73 5.35
C VAL A 130 -5.61 -2.12 6.66
N PRO A 131 -6.87 -2.38 7.04
CA PRO A 131 -7.35 -2.13 8.40
C PRO A 131 -6.43 -2.76 9.46
N SER A 132 -6.50 -2.29 10.70
CA SER A 132 -5.49 -2.56 11.76
C SER A 132 -5.37 -4.01 12.25
N ASP A 133 -6.06 -4.97 11.64
CA ASP A 133 -5.87 -6.39 11.89
C ASP A 133 -4.58 -6.86 11.20
N SER A 134 -3.77 -7.70 11.87
CA SER A 134 -2.50 -8.20 11.32
C SER A 134 -2.70 -9.33 10.28
N ALA A 135 -3.65 -9.15 9.36
CA ALA A 135 -4.02 -10.13 8.34
C ALA A 135 -4.71 -9.51 7.12
N LEU A 136 -4.56 -10.17 5.97
CA LEU A 136 -5.27 -9.82 4.74
C LEU A 136 -5.76 -11.10 4.03
N THR A 137 -7.01 -11.10 3.57
CA THR A 137 -7.60 -12.19 2.78
C THR A 137 -7.49 -11.84 1.29
N LEU A 138 -6.92 -12.74 0.50
CA LEU A 138 -6.57 -12.51 -0.90
C LEU A 138 -7.14 -13.60 -1.81
N THR A 139 -7.40 -13.21 -3.06
CA THR A 139 -7.64 -14.11 -4.19
C THR A 139 -6.66 -13.73 -5.30
N GLY A 140 -5.80 -14.66 -5.69
CA GLY A 140 -4.87 -14.46 -6.81
C GLY A 140 -5.52 -14.89 -8.12
N LEU A 141 -5.47 -14.05 -9.15
CA LEU A 141 -5.97 -14.35 -10.49
C LEU A 141 -4.79 -14.35 -11.46
N LEU A 142 -4.37 -15.53 -11.91
CA LEU A 142 -3.24 -15.72 -12.82
C LEU A 142 -3.69 -16.08 -14.23
N SER A 143 -3.16 -15.34 -15.20
CA SER A 143 -3.35 -15.52 -16.63
C SER A 143 -2.00 -15.53 -17.36
N GLY A 144 -2.00 -15.95 -18.63
CA GLY A 144 -0.77 -16.04 -19.44
C GLY A 144 0.11 -17.26 -19.12
N THR A 145 0.62 -17.38 -17.90
CA THR A 145 1.58 -18.44 -17.50
C THR A 145 0.91 -19.65 -16.83
N SER A 146 1.70 -20.68 -16.49
CA SER A 146 1.29 -21.84 -15.67
C SER A 146 1.47 -21.61 -14.16
N SER A 147 2.43 -20.76 -13.78
CA SER A 147 2.66 -20.32 -12.41
C SER A 147 3.38 -18.97 -12.40
N ALA A 148 3.36 -18.29 -11.26
CA ALA A 148 3.97 -16.99 -11.03
C ALA A 148 4.50 -16.91 -9.59
N SER A 149 5.82 -16.80 -9.41
CA SER A 149 6.38 -16.42 -8.12
C SER A 149 6.26 -14.91 -7.93
N VAL A 150 5.74 -14.48 -6.78
CA VAL A 150 5.44 -13.08 -6.49
C VAL A 150 5.99 -12.68 -5.11
N PRO A 151 6.93 -11.72 -5.07
CA PRO A 151 7.34 -11.06 -3.83
C PRO A 151 6.23 -10.17 -3.26
N LEU A 152 6.03 -10.28 -1.96
CA LEU A 152 5.06 -9.54 -1.15
C LEU A 152 5.80 -8.74 -0.07
N SER A 153 5.32 -7.54 0.25
CA SER A 153 5.75 -6.78 1.42
C SER A 153 4.56 -6.35 2.28
N ILE A 154 4.78 -6.26 3.59
CA ILE A 154 3.91 -5.57 4.54
C ILE A 154 4.73 -4.43 5.13
N ILE A 155 4.27 -3.19 4.92
CA ILE A 155 4.93 -1.97 5.42
C ILE A 155 4.10 -1.43 6.58
N PHE A 156 4.74 -1.18 7.72
CA PHE A 156 4.11 -0.50 8.86
C PHE A 156 4.34 1.02 8.79
N LEU A 157 3.26 1.76 9.07
CA LEU A 157 3.23 3.21 9.11
C LEU A 157 2.78 3.66 10.52
N PRO A 158 3.67 4.22 11.36
CA PRO A 158 3.34 4.58 12.73
C PRO A 158 2.35 5.74 12.81
N SER A 159 1.47 5.72 13.82
CA SER A 159 0.49 6.78 14.12
C SER A 159 1.08 7.98 14.90
N ALA A 160 2.39 7.95 15.15
CA ALA A 160 3.16 8.90 15.95
C ALA A 160 4.63 8.90 15.50
N THR A 161 5.54 9.45 16.31
CA THR A 161 7.00 9.36 16.10
C THR A 161 7.55 7.96 16.41
N GLY A 162 7.16 6.97 15.60
CA GLY A 162 7.79 5.65 15.53
C GLY A 162 8.75 5.53 14.35
N THR A 163 9.40 4.38 14.23
CA THR A 163 10.15 3.98 13.04
C THR A 163 9.21 3.42 11.98
N ARG A 164 9.75 3.00 10.83
CA ARG A 164 9.02 2.24 9.81
C ARG A 164 9.63 0.86 9.74
N ALA A 165 8.79 -0.16 9.81
CA ALA A 165 9.17 -1.55 9.61
C ALA A 165 8.63 -2.05 8.26
N GLU A 166 9.36 -2.96 7.63
CA GLU A 166 8.91 -3.70 6.46
C GLU A 166 9.24 -5.18 6.64
N GLY A 167 8.23 -6.03 6.49
CA GLY A 167 8.39 -7.46 6.31
C GLY A 167 8.30 -7.81 4.83
N SER A 168 9.01 -8.85 4.39
CA SER A 168 8.89 -9.35 3.02
C SER A 168 8.79 -10.88 2.98
N ALA A 169 8.02 -11.38 2.03
CA ALA A 169 7.80 -12.80 1.77
C ALA A 169 7.72 -13.08 0.27
N SER A 170 7.74 -14.36 -0.12
CA SER A 170 7.53 -14.77 -1.51
C SER A 170 6.63 -16.00 -1.56
N MET A 171 5.60 -15.96 -2.40
CA MET A 171 4.73 -17.11 -2.66
C MET A 171 4.68 -17.43 -4.15
N THR A 172 4.17 -18.60 -4.50
CA THR A 172 3.87 -18.97 -5.88
C THR A 172 2.36 -19.08 -6.08
N ILE A 173 1.82 -18.33 -7.05
CA ILE A 173 0.48 -18.55 -7.56
C ILE A 173 0.57 -19.56 -8.69
N ASN A 174 -0.08 -20.70 -8.54
CA ASN A 174 -0.22 -21.70 -9.59
C ASN A 174 -1.49 -21.41 -10.38
N ARG A 175 -1.43 -21.51 -11.72
CA ARG A 175 -2.65 -21.53 -12.51
C ARG A 175 -3.25 -22.92 -12.35
N GLY A 176 -4.24 -23.03 -11.46
CA GLY A 176 -4.88 -24.30 -11.11
C GLY A 176 -5.19 -25.12 -12.36
N ALA A 177 -4.80 -26.41 -12.34
CA ALA A 177 -4.93 -27.27 -13.50
C ALA A 177 -6.38 -27.26 -13.99
N ALA A 178 -6.58 -27.09 -15.31
CA ALA A 178 -7.91 -27.07 -15.90
C ALA A 178 -8.66 -28.33 -15.47
N ILE A 179 -9.73 -28.14 -14.67
CA ILE A 179 -10.47 -29.24 -14.04
C ILE A 179 -10.82 -30.26 -15.14
N PRO A 180 -10.36 -31.52 -15.04
CA PRO A 180 -10.59 -32.49 -16.10
C PRO A 180 -12.09 -32.64 -16.31
N THR A 181 -12.54 -32.37 -17.53
CA THR A 181 -13.96 -32.37 -17.90
C THR A 181 -14.59 -33.67 -17.40
N PRO A 182 -15.58 -33.62 -16.48
CA PRO A 182 -16.03 -34.81 -15.79
C PRO A 182 -16.56 -35.83 -16.81
N THR A 183 -15.88 -36.98 -16.88
CA THR A 183 -16.26 -38.11 -17.74
C THR A 183 -17.74 -38.41 -17.51
N PRO A 184 -18.59 -38.49 -18.56
CA PRO A 184 -20.03 -38.57 -18.37
C PRO A 184 -20.43 -39.80 -17.55
N THR A 185 -20.87 -39.54 -16.31
CA THR A 185 -21.40 -40.55 -15.40
C THR A 185 -22.59 -41.27 -16.06
N PRO A 186 -22.69 -42.61 -15.99
CA PRO A 186 -23.81 -43.33 -16.58
C PRO A 186 -25.15 -42.83 -16.04
N THR A 187 -26.09 -42.58 -16.95
CA THR A 187 -27.34 -41.85 -16.70
C THR A 187 -28.17 -42.51 -15.60
N PRO A 188 -28.42 -41.84 -14.45
CA PRO A 188 -29.41 -42.32 -13.49
C PRO A 188 -30.82 -42.19 -14.07
N THR A 189 -31.68 -43.14 -13.73
CA THR A 189 -33.10 -43.22 -14.13
C THR A 189 -33.83 -41.88 -13.87
N PRO A 190 -34.70 -41.39 -14.77
CA PRO A 190 -35.27 -40.05 -14.68
C PRO A 190 -36.10 -39.82 -13.41
N THR A 191 -35.55 -39.04 -12.49
CA THR A 191 -36.27 -38.35 -11.40
C THR A 191 -37.21 -37.30 -12.01
N PRO A 192 -38.44 -37.10 -11.48
CA PRO A 192 -39.39 -36.13 -12.04
C PRO A 192 -38.81 -34.71 -12.12
N THR A 193 -39.00 -34.06 -13.27
CA THR A 193 -38.41 -32.77 -13.60
C THR A 193 -38.88 -31.67 -12.65
N PRO A 194 -37.97 -30.94 -11.95
CA PRO A 194 -38.37 -29.75 -11.23
C PRO A 194 -38.85 -28.67 -12.22
N THR A 195 -39.97 -28.02 -11.90
CA THR A 195 -40.56 -26.95 -12.69
C THR A 195 -39.52 -25.84 -12.94
N PRO A 196 -39.38 -25.31 -14.18
CA PRO A 196 -38.36 -24.30 -14.47
C PRO A 196 -38.60 -23.04 -13.63
N THR A 197 -37.64 -22.73 -12.77
CA THR A 197 -37.55 -21.44 -12.07
C THR A 197 -37.53 -20.32 -13.12
N PRO A 198 -38.33 -19.25 -12.98
CA PRO A 198 -38.38 -18.18 -13.99
C PRO A 198 -36.99 -17.57 -14.16
N THR A 199 -36.54 -17.50 -15.42
CA THR A 199 -35.27 -16.87 -15.79
C THR A 199 -35.24 -15.44 -15.26
N PRO A 200 -34.19 -14.99 -14.55
CA PRO A 200 -34.09 -13.61 -14.13
C PRO A 200 -34.13 -12.71 -15.37
N GLN A 201 -35.16 -11.86 -15.45
CA GLN A 201 -35.30 -10.86 -16.51
C GLN A 201 -34.01 -10.01 -16.56
N PRO A 202 -33.42 -9.77 -17.74
CA PRO A 202 -32.20 -8.98 -17.84
C PRO A 202 -32.40 -7.62 -17.19
N THR A 203 -31.60 -7.32 -16.16
CA THR A 203 -31.59 -6.03 -15.49
C THR A 203 -31.38 -4.94 -16.55
N PRO A 204 -32.23 -3.91 -16.63
CA PRO A 204 -32.12 -2.91 -17.68
C PRO A 204 -30.76 -2.23 -17.62
N THR A 205 -30.03 -2.25 -18.74
CA THR A 205 -28.75 -1.57 -18.87
C THR A 205 -28.93 -0.10 -18.47
N PRO A 206 -28.11 0.44 -17.54
CA PRO A 206 -28.21 1.84 -17.15
C PRO A 206 -28.16 2.75 -18.38
N ALA A 207 -29.07 3.72 -18.45
CA ALA A 207 -29.06 4.70 -19.54
C ALA A 207 -27.71 5.44 -19.55
N PRO A 208 -27.10 5.68 -20.74
CA PRO A 208 -25.81 6.34 -20.82
C PRO A 208 -25.87 7.72 -20.16
N ARG A 209 -24.95 7.99 -19.23
CA ARG A 209 -24.88 9.29 -18.54
C ARG A 209 -24.66 10.40 -19.57
N PRO A 210 -25.32 11.57 -19.43
CA PRO A 210 -25.04 12.72 -20.30
C PRO A 210 -23.55 13.04 -20.33
N ALA A 211 -23.02 13.35 -21.53
CA ALA A 211 -21.61 13.67 -21.74
C ALA A 211 -21.28 15.12 -21.32
N THR A 212 -21.60 15.48 -20.08
CA THR A 212 -21.06 16.69 -19.44
C THR A 212 -19.57 16.50 -19.12
N PRO A 213 -18.81 17.59 -18.87
CA PRO A 213 -17.49 17.52 -18.26
C PRO A 213 -17.45 16.74 -16.93
N ALA A 214 -16.27 16.69 -16.30
CA ALA A 214 -16.16 16.24 -14.92
C ALA A 214 -16.94 17.18 -13.98
N ASP A 215 -17.22 16.73 -12.76
CA ASP A 215 -17.88 17.52 -11.73
C ASP A 215 -17.43 16.94 -10.38
N LEU A 216 -16.20 17.27 -10.00
CA LEU A 216 -15.66 16.95 -8.69
C LEU A 216 -16.52 17.63 -7.63
N SER A 217 -16.45 17.11 -6.42
CA SER A 217 -17.24 17.59 -5.30
C SER A 217 -16.62 17.06 -4.04
N VAL A 218 -16.73 17.83 -2.96
CA VAL A 218 -16.27 17.38 -1.65
C VAL A 218 -17.36 17.50 -0.60
N TYR A 219 -17.51 16.47 0.22
CA TYR A 219 -18.50 16.41 1.29
C TYR A 219 -17.87 15.84 2.57
N ILE A 220 -17.90 16.62 3.66
CA ILE A 220 -17.41 16.19 4.96
C ILE A 220 -18.44 15.23 5.58
N MET A 221 -18.02 13.99 5.83
CA MET A 221 -18.86 12.90 6.32
C MET A 221 -18.88 12.84 7.84
N SER A 222 -17.74 13.08 8.48
CA SER A 222 -17.61 13.09 9.94
C SER A 222 -16.40 13.90 10.41
N VAL A 223 -16.52 14.40 11.64
CA VAL A 223 -15.46 15.08 12.39
C VAL A 223 -15.48 14.52 13.81
N ILE A 224 -14.35 13.98 14.26
CA ILE A 224 -14.20 13.32 15.56
C ILE A 224 -12.94 13.88 16.25
N PRO A 225 -13.08 14.88 17.14
CA PRO A 225 -12.03 15.27 18.06
C PRO A 225 -11.95 14.31 19.25
N ASP A 226 -10.75 14.02 19.73
CA ASP A 226 -10.50 13.21 20.94
C ASP A 226 -10.04 14.05 22.14
N ALA A 227 -10.02 13.42 23.32
CA ALA A 227 -9.62 14.06 24.57
C ALA A 227 -8.10 14.34 24.69
N ALA A 228 -7.30 13.92 23.71
CA ALA A 228 -5.86 14.22 23.60
C ALA A 228 -5.58 15.38 22.63
N GLY A 229 -6.62 16.03 22.07
CA GLY A 229 -6.50 17.14 21.13
C GLY A 229 -6.18 16.71 19.70
N ILE A 230 -6.30 15.41 19.40
CA ILE A 230 -6.20 14.87 18.04
C ILE A 230 -7.59 14.92 17.42
N THR A 231 -7.68 15.35 16.17
CA THR A 231 -8.93 15.33 15.41
C THR A 231 -8.78 14.45 14.17
N THR A 232 -9.79 13.63 13.93
CA THR A 232 -9.95 12.85 12.70
C THR A 232 -11.13 13.41 11.90
N VAL A 233 -10.91 13.73 10.62
CA VAL A 233 -11.93 14.22 9.69
C VAL A 233 -12.01 13.27 8.51
N THR A 234 -13.21 12.78 8.21
CA THR A 234 -13.47 11.93 7.04
C THR A 234 -14.36 12.67 6.06
N PHE A 235 -13.98 12.68 4.78
CA PHE A 235 -14.71 13.35 3.70
C PHE A 235 -14.68 12.53 2.41
N SER A 236 -15.75 12.61 1.62
CA SER A 236 -15.81 12.01 0.29
C SER A 236 -15.41 13.04 -0.76
N ILE A 237 -14.63 12.64 -1.76
CA ILE A 237 -14.49 13.33 -3.04
C ILE A 237 -15.19 12.48 -4.12
N ALA A 238 -16.10 13.07 -4.89
CA ALA A 238 -16.92 12.35 -5.87
C ALA A 238 -17.00 13.07 -7.22
N ASN A 239 -17.02 12.30 -8.32
CA ASN A 239 -17.21 12.83 -9.68
C ASN A 239 -18.67 12.67 -10.13
N ASN A 240 -19.45 13.74 -10.00
CA ASN A 240 -20.85 13.85 -10.45
C ASN A 240 -20.98 14.06 -11.97
N GLY A 241 -19.86 14.13 -12.70
CA GLY A 241 -19.80 14.54 -14.11
C GLY A 241 -19.99 13.42 -15.12
N GLY A 242 -20.08 13.78 -16.39
CA GLY A 242 -20.27 12.87 -17.52
C GLY A 242 -18.97 12.21 -18.00
N THR A 243 -17.83 12.88 -17.82
CA THR A 243 -16.49 12.37 -18.14
C THR A 243 -15.69 12.06 -16.88
N SER A 244 -14.63 11.25 -17.01
CA SER A 244 -13.67 11.05 -15.92
C SER A 244 -12.87 12.33 -15.65
N SER A 245 -12.43 12.54 -14.40
CA SER A 245 -11.75 13.77 -13.97
C SER A 245 -10.34 13.97 -14.55
N GLY A 246 -9.65 12.89 -14.91
CA GLY A 246 -8.19 12.92 -14.96
C GLY A 246 -7.58 12.98 -13.56
N THR A 247 -6.26 13.14 -13.49
CA THR A 247 -5.53 13.34 -12.24
C THR A 247 -5.95 14.66 -11.59
N TYR A 248 -6.32 14.62 -10.32
CA TYR A 248 -6.72 15.80 -9.54
C TYR A 248 -5.92 15.90 -8.23
N TYR A 249 -6.12 16.99 -7.50
CA TYR A 249 -5.52 17.25 -6.18
C TYR A 249 -6.58 17.81 -5.23
N PHE A 250 -6.28 17.83 -3.93
CA PHE A 250 -7.04 18.61 -2.95
C PHE A 250 -6.11 19.27 -1.92
N THR A 251 -6.56 20.36 -1.34
CA THR A 251 -5.95 20.99 -0.15
C THR A 251 -6.93 20.97 1.01
N ALA A 252 -6.42 20.98 2.24
CA ALA A 252 -7.25 21.11 3.43
C ALA A 252 -6.59 22.02 4.49
N GLU A 253 -7.33 23.01 4.96
CA GLU A 253 -6.92 23.88 6.07
C GLU A 253 -7.27 23.21 7.39
N LEU A 254 -6.24 22.93 8.20
CA LEU A 254 -6.39 22.24 9.47
C LEU A 254 -6.49 23.27 10.62
N PRO A 255 -7.49 23.18 11.52
CA PRO A 255 -7.68 24.11 12.64
C PRO A 255 -6.73 23.80 13.81
N THR A 256 -5.43 23.70 13.52
CA THR A 256 -4.35 23.47 14.48
C THR A 256 -3.90 24.77 15.16
N THR A 257 -3.13 24.68 16.25
CA THR A 257 -2.65 25.84 17.04
C THR A 257 -1.81 26.81 16.21
N GLN A 258 -0.95 26.29 15.33
CA GLN A 258 -0.40 26.98 14.17
C GLN A 258 -1.21 26.56 12.95
N ALA A 259 -1.62 27.51 12.09
CA ALA A 259 -2.36 27.19 10.87
C ALA A 259 -1.53 26.29 9.93
N TYR A 260 -2.16 25.26 9.36
CA TYR A 260 -1.50 24.28 8.51
C TYR A 260 -2.38 23.91 7.32
N THR A 261 -1.89 24.19 6.11
CA THR A 261 -2.44 23.71 4.85
C THR A 261 -1.87 22.32 4.54
N TYR A 262 -2.71 21.29 4.56
CA TYR A 262 -2.40 20.02 3.91
C TYR A 262 -2.59 20.15 2.40
N ALA A 263 -1.69 19.57 1.61
CA ALA A 263 -1.84 19.40 0.16
C ALA A 263 -1.69 17.92 -0.19
N SER A 264 -2.62 17.39 -0.99
CA SER A 264 -2.60 15.98 -1.40
C SER A 264 -1.46 15.69 -2.38
N PRO A 265 -0.96 14.45 -2.46
CA PRO A 265 -0.30 13.97 -3.67
C PRO A 265 -1.31 13.92 -4.83
N ALA A 266 -0.81 13.64 -6.04
CA ALA A 266 -1.66 13.42 -7.22
C ALA A 266 -2.65 12.26 -6.97
N GLN A 267 -3.94 12.53 -7.21
CA GLN A 267 -5.02 11.56 -7.01
C GLN A 267 -5.36 10.82 -8.31
N ALA A 268 -5.78 9.55 -8.20
CA ALA A 268 -6.18 8.74 -9.35
C ALA A 268 -7.53 9.20 -9.94
N SER A 269 -7.68 9.09 -11.26
CA SER A 269 -8.84 9.60 -12.00
C SER A 269 -10.17 8.95 -11.57
N LEU A 270 -11.16 9.75 -11.16
CA LEU A 270 -12.49 9.28 -10.82
C LEU A 270 -13.34 9.07 -12.09
N ALA A 271 -13.91 7.89 -12.26
CA ALA A 271 -14.90 7.63 -13.30
C ALA A 271 -16.26 8.31 -12.97
N PRO A 272 -17.13 8.56 -13.97
CA PRO A 272 -18.46 9.11 -13.76
C PRO A 272 -19.26 8.36 -12.67
N GLY A 273 -19.64 9.07 -11.61
CA GLY A 273 -20.43 8.54 -10.49
C GLY A 273 -19.59 7.82 -9.42
N SER A 274 -18.27 7.78 -9.56
CA SER A 274 -17.36 7.20 -8.57
C SER A 274 -16.95 8.22 -7.50
N SER A 275 -16.64 7.72 -6.31
CA SER A 275 -16.13 8.52 -5.19
C SER A 275 -15.06 7.79 -4.39
N ILE A 276 -14.20 8.57 -3.72
CA ILE A 276 -13.16 8.09 -2.80
C ILE A 276 -13.39 8.76 -1.44
N VAL A 277 -13.38 7.97 -0.38
CA VAL A 277 -13.43 8.45 1.01
C VAL A 277 -12.00 8.66 1.51
N ASN A 278 -11.72 9.88 1.95
CA ASN A 278 -10.44 10.32 2.50
C ASN A 278 -10.59 10.54 4.01
N THR A 279 -9.54 10.24 4.77
CA THR A 279 -9.48 10.50 6.22
C THR A 279 -8.18 11.21 6.55
N LEU A 280 -8.28 12.41 7.14
CA LEU A 280 -7.13 13.16 7.67
C LEU A 280 -7.18 13.11 9.21
N ARG A 281 -6.04 12.81 9.83
CA ARG A 281 -5.88 12.80 11.29
C ARG A 281 -4.73 13.72 11.67
N PHE A 282 -4.99 14.70 12.54
CA PHE A 282 -4.03 15.72 12.95
C PHE A 282 -4.09 16.00 14.45
N THR A 283 -2.95 16.30 15.05
CA THR A 283 -2.80 16.65 16.48
C THR A 283 -2.87 18.16 16.69
N GLN A 284 -2.78 18.62 17.93
CA GLN A 284 -2.68 20.06 18.27
C GLN A 284 -3.86 20.91 17.75
N THR A 285 -5.08 20.36 17.78
CA THR A 285 -6.30 21.12 17.43
C THR A 285 -6.44 22.33 18.35
N ARG A 286 -6.78 23.50 17.79
CA ARG A 286 -6.86 24.77 18.52
C ARG A 286 -7.85 24.72 19.69
N GLN A 287 -7.49 25.30 20.83
CA GLN A 287 -8.41 25.50 21.95
C GLN A 287 -9.55 26.47 21.57
N GLY A 288 -10.77 26.13 21.96
CA GLY A 288 -11.98 26.83 21.49
C GLY A 288 -12.46 26.37 20.10
N GLY A 289 -11.71 25.49 19.44
CA GLY A 289 -12.02 24.95 18.13
C GLY A 289 -11.50 25.78 16.96
N GLY A 290 -12.01 25.45 15.77
CA GLY A 290 -11.71 26.17 14.53
C GLY A 290 -12.36 25.50 13.32
N THR A 291 -12.44 26.21 12.20
CA THR A 291 -12.95 25.67 10.94
C THR A 291 -11.90 24.79 10.28
N PHE A 292 -12.25 23.53 10.03
CA PHE A 292 -11.60 22.73 8.99
C PHE A 292 -12.27 23.06 7.65
N SER A 293 -11.48 23.18 6.60
CA SER A 293 -12.01 23.22 5.24
C SER A 293 -11.17 22.38 4.29
N VAL A 294 -11.78 21.95 3.20
CA VAL A 294 -11.17 21.16 2.14
C VAL A 294 -11.64 21.70 0.78
N SER A 295 -10.69 21.88 -0.13
CA SER A 295 -10.95 22.21 -1.52
C SER A 295 -10.38 21.11 -2.40
N VAL A 296 -11.24 20.46 -3.19
CA VAL A 296 -10.76 19.67 -4.34
C VAL A 296 -10.48 20.63 -5.51
N ASP A 297 -9.55 20.25 -6.36
CA ASP A 297 -8.92 21.05 -7.43
C ASP A 297 -8.80 22.57 -7.14
N PRO A 298 -7.99 22.98 -6.14
CA PRO A 298 -7.78 24.38 -5.82
C PRO A 298 -7.02 25.17 -6.91
N SER A 299 -6.60 24.51 -8.00
CA SER A 299 -5.87 25.11 -9.12
C SER A 299 -6.70 25.25 -10.40
N ASN A 300 -7.91 24.67 -10.46
CA ASN A 300 -8.73 24.54 -11.67
C ASN A 300 -7.91 24.00 -12.87
N ILE A 301 -7.35 22.79 -12.70
CA ILE A 301 -6.67 22.04 -13.76
C ILE A 301 -7.58 21.00 -14.44
N VAL A 302 -8.60 20.51 -13.72
CA VAL A 302 -9.69 19.70 -14.25
C VAL A 302 -10.73 20.66 -14.83
N ARG A 303 -11.20 20.37 -16.05
CA ARG A 303 -12.29 21.14 -16.64
C ARG A 303 -13.63 20.58 -16.16
N GLU A 304 -14.35 21.36 -15.37
CA GLU A 304 -15.56 20.90 -14.72
C GLU A 304 -16.86 21.48 -15.30
N SER A 305 -18.00 20.95 -14.86
CA SER A 305 -19.34 21.46 -15.20
C SER A 305 -19.98 22.29 -14.08
N ASN A 306 -19.40 22.23 -12.88
CA ASN A 306 -19.70 23.06 -11.72
C ASN A 306 -18.38 23.25 -10.96
N GLU A 307 -18.20 24.42 -10.35
CA GLU A 307 -16.97 24.82 -9.63
C GLU A 307 -17.25 25.09 -8.15
N ILE A 308 -18.54 25.09 -7.75
CA ILE A 308 -19.02 25.64 -6.48
C ILE A 308 -19.04 24.57 -5.37
N ASN A 309 -19.21 23.31 -5.77
CA ASN A 309 -19.18 22.09 -4.97
C ASN A 309 -17.76 21.57 -4.66
N ASN A 310 -16.73 22.21 -5.24
CA ASN A 310 -15.33 21.86 -5.00
C ASN A 310 -14.81 22.27 -3.62
N TYR A 311 -15.61 22.94 -2.79
CA TYR A 311 -15.24 23.36 -1.43
C TYR A 311 -16.25 22.88 -0.38
N ALA A 312 -15.74 22.40 0.76
CA ALA A 312 -16.53 22.13 1.96
C ALA A 312 -15.81 22.58 3.23
N SER A 313 -16.55 22.96 4.27
CA SER A 313 -15.99 23.36 5.56
C SER A 313 -16.90 23.04 6.73
N GLN A 314 -16.32 22.69 7.87
CA GLN A 314 -17.04 22.41 9.12
C GLN A 314 -16.29 23.00 10.32
N PHE A 315 -17.02 23.63 11.24
CA PHE A 315 -16.46 24.08 12.51
C PHE A 315 -16.26 22.89 13.46
N ILE A 316 -15.04 22.72 13.95
CA ILE A 316 -14.64 21.69 14.90
C ILE A 316 -14.63 22.31 16.29
N ASN A 317 -15.51 21.84 17.18
CA ASN A 317 -15.62 22.33 18.55
C ASN A 317 -14.84 21.42 19.52
N THR A 318 -13.86 21.98 20.24
CA THR A 318 -12.99 21.26 21.20
C THR A 318 -13.29 21.59 22.66
N ASN A 319 -14.46 22.14 22.99
CA ASN A 319 -14.82 22.63 24.32
C ASN A 319 -15.16 21.53 25.37
N VAL A 320 -14.32 20.48 25.47
CA VAL A 320 -14.27 19.59 26.65
C VAL A 320 -12.82 19.24 26.97
N TYR A 321 -12.16 20.03 27.81
CA TYR A 321 -10.99 19.56 28.55
C TYR A 321 -10.93 20.18 29.96
N ASN A 322 -11.00 19.32 30.98
CA ASN A 322 -10.76 19.64 32.38
C ASN A 322 -9.40 19.02 32.75
N PRO A 323 -8.39 19.79 33.18
CA PRO A 323 -6.98 19.36 33.24
C PRO A 323 -6.62 18.36 34.36
N TYR A 324 -7.59 17.62 34.91
CA TYR A 324 -7.38 16.64 35.98
C TYR A 324 -7.96 15.26 35.65
N PRO A 325 -7.24 14.42 34.89
CA PRO A 325 -7.58 13.01 34.72
C PRO A 325 -7.07 12.20 35.92
N TYR A 326 -7.98 11.71 36.77
CA TYR A 326 -7.93 10.39 37.42
C TYR A 326 -9.03 10.27 38.49
N ASN A 327 -9.98 9.35 38.27
CA ASN A 327 -10.27 8.39 39.33
C ASN A 327 -10.77 7.08 38.72
N TYR A 328 -10.18 5.96 39.15
CA TYR A 328 -10.49 4.63 38.65
C TYR A 328 -11.44 3.97 39.62
N ASN A 329 -12.66 3.61 39.22
CA ASN A 329 -13.51 2.73 40.02
C ASN A 329 -14.46 1.90 39.15
N ASN A 330 -14.27 0.58 39.21
CA ASN A 330 -15.28 -0.40 38.79
C ASN A 330 -16.58 -0.20 39.60
N GLN A 331 -17.75 -0.33 38.96
CA GLN A 331 -18.86 -1.10 39.53
C GLN A 331 -19.66 -1.83 38.43
N ASN A 332 -20.11 -3.04 38.76
CA ASN A 332 -20.88 -3.96 37.94
C ASN A 332 -22.39 -3.62 38.06
N PRO A 333 -23.25 -3.77 37.03
CA PRO A 333 -24.55 -3.10 37.00
C PRO A 333 -25.68 -3.90 37.69
N TYR A 334 -25.63 -4.03 39.03
CA TYR A 334 -26.76 -4.52 39.84
C TYR A 334 -26.74 -4.01 41.29
N ASN A 335 -27.38 -2.87 41.57
CA ASN A 335 -28.24 -2.71 42.76
C ASN A 335 -29.21 -1.51 42.58
N ASN A 336 -30.30 -1.46 43.36
CA ASN A 336 -31.37 -0.47 43.20
C ASN A 336 -32.00 -0.08 44.56
N GLN A 337 -31.63 1.08 45.12
CA GLN A 337 -32.30 1.64 46.32
C GLN A 337 -32.07 3.16 46.50
N TYR A 338 -33.15 3.89 46.79
CA TYR A 338 -33.21 5.27 47.34
C TYR A 338 -33.27 5.20 48.89
N PRO A 339 -33.03 6.28 49.72
CA PRO A 339 -33.42 7.68 49.48
C PRO A 339 -32.51 8.84 50.05
N TYR A 340 -33.03 10.07 49.88
CA TYR A 340 -32.70 11.45 50.37
C TYR A 340 -32.33 11.65 51.88
N PRO A 341 -32.04 12.89 52.44
CA PRO A 341 -32.10 14.29 51.90
C PRO A 341 -30.97 15.30 52.32
N ASN A 342 -31.17 16.61 51.99
CA ASN A 342 -30.65 17.89 52.55
C ASN A 342 -29.42 18.56 51.88
N GLN A 343 -29.54 19.75 51.23
CA GLN A 343 -29.67 21.16 51.72
C GLN A 343 -28.33 21.77 52.20
N TYR A 344 -27.91 23.01 51.88
CA TYR A 344 -28.60 24.31 51.66
C TYR A 344 -28.12 25.04 50.36
N GLN A 345 -28.96 25.76 49.58
CA GLN A 345 -29.26 27.23 49.60
C GLN A 345 -28.04 28.14 49.29
N GLN A 346 -28.07 29.23 48.48
CA GLN A 346 -29.15 30.14 48.02
C GLN A 346 -28.97 30.67 46.56
N TYR A 347 -30.05 31.27 46.01
CA TYR A 347 -30.17 32.17 44.83
C TYR A 347 -30.80 33.52 45.32
N PRO A 348 -30.85 34.68 44.60
CA PRO A 348 -31.23 34.90 43.18
C PRO A 348 -30.44 36.09 42.51
N TYR A 349 -30.88 36.95 41.55
CA TYR A 349 -32.13 37.19 40.78
C TYR A 349 -31.88 38.05 39.50
N SER A 350 -32.49 37.72 38.35
CA SER A 350 -32.80 38.63 37.20
C SER A 350 -31.61 39.29 36.46
N GLN A 351 -31.67 39.92 35.27
CA GLN A 351 -32.68 40.47 34.33
C GLN A 351 -32.21 40.17 32.86
N TYR A 352 -32.90 40.35 31.71
CA TYR A 352 -34.30 40.51 31.27
C TYR A 352 -34.30 40.46 29.69
N TYR A 353 -35.46 40.39 29.02
CA TYR A 353 -35.60 40.48 27.53
C TYR A 353 -36.66 41.50 27.13
N PRO A 354 -36.45 42.27 26.04
CA PRO A 354 -37.56 42.60 25.14
C PRO A 354 -37.25 42.41 23.64
N TYR A 355 -38.31 42.41 22.83
CA TYR A 355 -38.33 42.34 21.36
C TYR A 355 -38.83 43.68 20.75
N ALA A 356 -38.74 43.79 19.41
CA ALA A 356 -39.26 44.87 18.55
C ALA A 356 -38.51 46.21 18.60
N TYR A 357 -38.45 47.00 17.52
CA TYR A 357 -39.11 46.84 16.20
C TYR A 357 -38.17 46.34 15.10
#